data_AF-A0A8T2LSH5-F1
#
_entry.id   AF-A0A8T2LSH5-F1
#
_cell.length_a   1.000
_cell.length_b   1.000
_cell.length_c   1.000
_cell.angle_alpha   90.00
_cell.angle_beta   90.00
_cell.angle_gamma   90.00
#
_symmetry.space_group_name_H-M   'P 1'
#
loop_
_entity.id
_entity.type
_entity.pdbx_description
1 polymer ?
#
loop_
_entity_poly.entity_id
_entity_poly.type
_entity_poly.pdbx_seq_one_letter_code
_entity_poly.pdbx_strand_id
1 'polypeptide(L)'
;MDELYEFVRSRNVSEETIQQMENDKIDSSVVLLMTDDQLKKYLPSYGDRLAVLGYCRRKEHNPVGRKLKLFDRLRAKIKNKSDSNGHVSEREPSARNAQKNVRKVEIGWMHFREGKFLQVRTKKGGGTRKISVSKDCTKSELIAKAKDLFFPGEKNAEGSITDFAVDMTDFQQHSVDDKNFMDR
;
A
#
# COMPACT_ATOMS: atom_id res chain seq x y z
N MET A 1 18.91 -19.43 -26.09
CA MET A 1 17.92 -19.04 -27.12
C MET A 1 17.04 -18.00 -26.47
N ASP A 2 16.81 -16.83 -27.10
CA ASP A 2 16.07 -15.75 -26.44
C ASP A 2 14.58 -16.14 -26.36
N GLU A 3 14.04 -16.18 -25.14
CA GLU A 3 12.67 -16.64 -24.85
C GLU A 3 11.60 -15.80 -25.59
N LEU A 4 11.96 -14.60 -26.05
CA LEU A 4 11.14 -13.78 -26.93
C LEU A 4 10.80 -14.50 -28.24
N TYR A 5 11.79 -15.12 -28.89
CA TYR A 5 11.57 -15.78 -30.19
C TYR A 5 10.77 -17.06 -30.03
N GLU A 6 10.92 -17.78 -28.92
CA GLU A 6 10.06 -18.92 -28.59
C GLU A 6 8.60 -18.46 -28.41
N PHE A 7 8.37 -17.34 -27.73
CA PHE A 7 7.04 -16.76 -27.60
C PHE A 7 6.47 -16.32 -28.95
N VAL A 8 7.27 -15.67 -29.80
CA VAL A 8 6.85 -15.25 -31.15
C VAL A 8 6.52 -16.45 -32.05
N ARG A 9 7.31 -17.53 -31.99
CA ARG A 9 7.00 -18.81 -32.68
C ARG A 9 5.67 -19.41 -32.22
N SER A 10 5.39 -19.38 -30.92
CA SER A 10 4.11 -19.89 -30.38
C SER A 10 2.87 -19.14 -30.90
N ARG A 11 3.07 -17.97 -31.51
CA ARG A 11 2.01 -17.13 -32.12
C ARG A 11 1.87 -17.36 -33.63
N ASN A 12 2.57 -18.34 -34.20
CA ASN A 12 2.58 -18.66 -35.63
C ASN A 12 3.10 -17.50 -36.52
N VAL A 13 4.03 -16.70 -36.01
CA VAL A 13 4.77 -15.73 -36.83
C VAL A 13 5.77 -16.48 -37.71
N SER A 14 5.94 -16.05 -38.97
CA SER A 14 6.83 -16.75 -39.92
C SER A 14 8.28 -16.74 -39.46
N GLU A 15 9.00 -17.85 -39.71
CA GLU A 15 10.44 -17.95 -39.37
C GLU A 15 11.27 -16.89 -40.12
N GLU A 16 10.86 -16.48 -41.31
CA GLU A 16 11.51 -15.37 -42.04
C GLU A 16 11.47 -14.06 -41.24
N THR A 17 10.33 -13.77 -40.60
CA THR A 17 10.16 -12.59 -39.76
C THR A 17 11.02 -12.69 -38.50
N ILE A 18 11.07 -13.88 -37.89
CA ILE A 18 11.90 -14.12 -36.70
C ILE A 18 13.38 -13.95 -37.04
N GLN A 19 13.82 -14.47 -38.19
CA GLN A 19 15.19 -14.31 -38.66
C GLN A 19 15.52 -12.83 -38.92
N GLN A 20 14.58 -12.07 -39.49
CA GLN A 20 14.74 -10.63 -39.69
C GLN A 20 14.83 -9.89 -38.35
N MET A 21 14.01 -10.23 -37.36
CA MET A 21 14.11 -9.67 -36.01
C MET A 21 15.45 -10.01 -35.34
N GLU A 22 15.97 -11.23 -35.51
CA GLU A 22 17.28 -11.65 -35.01
C GLU A 22 18.44 -10.90 -35.68
N ASN A 23 18.34 -10.67 -37.00
CA ASN A 23 19.30 -9.91 -37.78
C ASN A 23 19.33 -8.44 -37.34
N ASP A 24 18.14 -7.86 -37.11
CA ASP A 24 17.96 -6.48 -36.66
C ASP A 24 18.18 -6.30 -35.14
N LYS A 25 18.58 -7.37 -34.44
CA LYS A 25 18.87 -7.38 -32.98
C LYS A 25 17.70 -6.90 -32.12
N ILE A 26 16.49 -7.31 -32.48
CA ILE A 26 15.26 -6.95 -31.75
C ILE A 26 15.06 -7.91 -30.56
N ASP A 27 15.56 -7.51 -29.39
CA ASP A 27 15.37 -8.24 -28.13
C ASP A 27 14.15 -7.73 -27.32
N SER A 28 13.89 -8.37 -26.17
CA SER A 28 12.77 -8.03 -25.28
C SER A 28 12.78 -6.58 -24.80
N SER A 29 13.97 -5.98 -24.62
CA SER A 29 14.12 -4.60 -24.15
C SER A 29 13.93 -3.61 -25.30
N VAL A 30 14.45 -3.93 -26.50
CA VAL A 30 14.26 -3.13 -27.71
C VAL A 30 12.77 -3.03 -28.06
N VAL A 31 12.03 -4.13 -27.97
CA VAL A 31 10.57 -4.15 -28.20
C VAL A 31 9.82 -3.11 -27.35
N LEU A 32 10.27 -2.85 -26.11
CA LEU A 32 9.63 -1.89 -25.21
C LEU A 32 9.93 -0.42 -25.58
N LEU A 33 10.96 -0.18 -26.39
CA LEU A 33 11.36 1.15 -26.87
C LEU A 33 10.80 1.48 -28.25
N MET A 34 10.33 0.47 -29.00
CA MET A 34 9.78 0.63 -30.33
C MET A 34 8.37 1.25 -30.31
N THR A 35 8.05 2.03 -31.34
CA THR A 35 6.68 2.51 -31.58
C THR A 35 5.84 1.44 -32.28
N ASP A 36 4.50 1.57 -32.26
CA ASP A 36 3.60 0.61 -32.92
C ASP A 36 3.92 0.47 -34.42
N ASP A 37 4.21 1.58 -35.11
CA ASP A 37 4.56 1.58 -36.53
C ASP A 37 5.88 0.84 -36.83
N GLN A 38 6.86 0.91 -35.93
CA GLN A 38 8.11 0.17 -36.10
C GLN A 38 7.90 -1.32 -35.86
N LEU A 39 7.10 -1.67 -34.84
CA LEU A 39 6.79 -3.05 -34.51
C LEU A 39 5.90 -3.70 -35.59
N LYS A 40 5.05 -2.90 -36.27
CA LYS A 40 4.20 -3.33 -37.38
C LYS A 40 4.96 -3.89 -38.58
N LYS A 41 6.22 -3.48 -38.78
CA LYS A 41 7.09 -4.02 -39.85
C LYS A 41 7.37 -5.51 -39.69
N TYR A 42 7.45 -5.97 -38.44
CA TYR A 42 7.71 -7.37 -38.10
C TYR A 42 6.40 -8.09 -37.76
N LEU A 43 5.48 -7.42 -37.09
CA LEU A 43 4.22 -8.00 -36.61
C LEU A 43 3.03 -7.24 -37.21
N PRO A 44 2.54 -7.63 -38.41
CA PRO A 44 1.44 -6.93 -39.09
C PRO A 44 0.13 -6.95 -38.29
N SER A 45 -0.12 -8.05 -37.59
CA SER A 45 -1.27 -8.25 -36.70
C SER A 45 -1.16 -7.38 -35.44
N TYR A 46 -2.15 -6.51 -35.22
CA TYR A 46 -2.20 -5.65 -34.04
C TYR A 46 -2.27 -6.44 -32.73
N GLY A 47 -2.98 -7.58 -32.73
CA GLY A 47 -3.09 -8.44 -31.57
C GLY A 47 -1.74 -9.03 -31.15
N ASP A 48 -0.90 -9.41 -32.11
CA ASP A 48 0.42 -9.97 -31.83
C ASP A 48 1.39 -8.91 -31.31
N ARG A 49 1.30 -7.67 -31.81
CA ARG A 49 2.05 -6.53 -31.24
C ARG A 49 1.73 -6.32 -29.77
N LEU A 50 0.45 -6.28 -29.41
CA LEU A 50 0.03 -6.14 -28.01
C LEU A 50 0.45 -7.34 -27.15
N ALA A 51 0.35 -8.55 -27.69
CA ALA A 51 0.73 -9.76 -26.98
C ALA A 51 2.22 -9.79 -26.65
N VAL A 52 3.06 -9.44 -27.63
CA VAL A 52 4.52 -9.37 -27.49
C VAL A 52 4.92 -8.24 -26.53
N LEU A 53 4.36 -7.03 -26.68
CA LEU A 53 4.58 -5.94 -25.72
C LEU A 53 4.18 -6.32 -24.30
N GLY A 54 3.02 -6.98 -24.14
CA GLY A 54 2.55 -7.46 -22.85
C GLY A 54 3.46 -8.54 -22.25
N TYR A 55 3.97 -9.45 -23.07
CA TYR A 55 4.93 -10.48 -22.67
C TYR A 55 6.22 -9.84 -22.14
N CYS A 56 6.81 -8.90 -22.89
CA CYS A 56 8.04 -8.19 -22.50
C CYS A 56 7.86 -7.41 -21.18
N ARG A 57 6.73 -6.71 -21.00
CA ARG A 57 6.43 -5.99 -19.74
C ARG A 57 6.30 -6.92 -18.53
N ARG A 58 5.67 -8.08 -18.70
CA ARG A 58 5.54 -9.08 -17.62
C ARG A 58 6.88 -9.72 -17.28
N LYS A 59 7.76 -9.89 -18.27
CA LYS A 59 9.11 -10.42 -18.09
C LYS A 59 10.03 -9.42 -17.37
N GLU A 60 9.98 -8.13 -17.68
CA GLU A 60 10.66 -7.09 -16.88
C GLU A 60 10.11 -7.02 -15.45
N HIS A 61 8.79 -7.18 -15.31
CA HIS A 61 8.10 -7.24 -14.03
C HIS A 61 8.02 -8.67 -13.47
N ASN A 62 9.05 -9.50 -13.70
CA ASN A 62 9.09 -10.84 -13.14
C ASN A 62 9.14 -10.76 -11.59
N PRO A 63 8.16 -11.30 -10.85
CA PRO A 63 8.11 -11.25 -9.39
C PRO A 63 9.30 -11.95 -8.71
N VAL A 64 10.03 -12.81 -9.42
CA VAL A 64 11.27 -13.44 -8.94
C VAL A 64 12.34 -12.40 -8.66
N GLY A 65 12.50 -11.37 -9.51
CA GLY A 65 13.46 -10.29 -9.30
C GLY A 65 13.12 -9.41 -8.10
N ARG A 66 11.83 -9.23 -7.77
CA ARG A 66 11.38 -8.50 -6.57
C ARG A 66 11.65 -9.29 -5.30
N LYS A 67 11.43 -10.61 -5.32
CA LYS A 67 11.80 -11.50 -4.21
C LYS A 67 13.31 -11.52 -4.02
N LEU A 68 14.10 -11.68 -5.09
CA LEU A 68 15.57 -11.66 -5.03
C LEU A 68 16.10 -10.33 -4.50
N LYS A 69 15.63 -9.18 -5.02
CA LYS A 69 16.01 -7.85 -4.49
C LYS A 69 15.66 -7.68 -3.01
N LEU A 70 14.58 -8.29 -2.53
CA LEU A 70 14.21 -8.29 -1.12
C LEU A 70 15.15 -9.20 -0.29
N PHE A 71 15.45 -10.41 -0.78
CA PHE A 71 16.40 -11.34 -0.16
C PHE A 71 17.82 -10.78 -0.16
N ASP A 72 18.25 -10.10 -1.21
CA ASP A 72 19.56 -9.45 -1.31
C ASP A 72 19.65 -8.26 -0.36
N ARG A 73 18.59 -7.45 -0.25
CA ARG A 73 18.50 -6.40 0.79
C ARG A 73 18.55 -6.98 2.20
N LEU A 74 17.92 -8.14 2.42
CA LEU A 74 17.92 -8.80 3.73
C LEU A 74 19.30 -9.38 4.05
N ARG A 75 19.94 -10.08 3.09
CA ARG A 75 21.31 -10.60 3.22
C ARG A 75 22.33 -9.50 3.43
N ALA A 76 22.23 -8.38 2.70
CA ALA A 76 23.10 -7.22 2.89
C ALA A 76 22.98 -6.65 4.30
N LYS A 77 21.77 -6.59 4.88
CA LYS A 77 21.57 -6.15 6.27
C LYS A 77 22.16 -7.11 7.30
N ILE A 78 22.13 -8.42 7.03
CA ILE A 78 22.71 -9.43 7.92
C ILE A 78 24.24 -9.42 7.83
N LYS A 79 24.79 -9.34 6.62
CA LYS A 79 26.25 -9.33 6.37
C LYS A 79 26.93 -8.06 6.88
N ASN A 80 26.28 -6.90 6.73
CA ASN A 80 26.82 -5.64 7.28
C ASN A 80 26.83 -5.61 8.83
N LYS A 81 26.13 -6.55 9.49
CA LYS A 81 26.12 -6.69 10.94
C LYS A 81 27.28 -7.56 11.48
N SER A 82 27.95 -8.34 10.63
CA SER A 82 29.06 -9.22 11.04
C SER A 82 30.45 -8.60 10.87
N ASP A 83 30.63 -7.65 9.93
CA ASP A 83 31.96 -7.14 9.54
C ASP A 83 32.28 -5.70 9.99
N SER A 84 31.44 -5.07 10.84
CA SER A 84 31.65 -3.67 11.27
C SER A 84 32.14 -3.56 12.72
N ASN A 85 33.34 -4.06 13.00
CA ASN A 85 34.14 -3.68 14.17
C ASN A 85 35.06 -2.47 13.85
N GLY A 86 34.51 -1.42 13.24
CA GLY A 86 35.32 -0.27 12.84
C GLY A 86 34.53 0.84 12.16
N HIS A 87 34.12 1.82 12.95
CA HIS A 87 33.91 3.22 12.56
C HIS A 87 33.02 3.49 11.32
N VAL A 88 31.71 3.34 11.46
CA VAL A 88 30.71 3.99 10.61
C VAL A 88 29.70 4.65 11.52
N SER A 89 29.54 5.97 11.37
CA SER A 89 28.62 6.82 12.13
C SER A 89 27.32 6.10 12.45
N GLU A 90 27.06 5.94 13.75
CA GLU A 90 25.80 5.47 14.31
C GLU A 90 24.65 6.28 13.71
N ARG A 91 24.02 5.76 12.66
CA ARG A 91 22.58 5.87 12.58
C ARG A 91 22.03 4.79 13.49
N GLU A 92 22.14 5.07 14.79
CA GLU A 92 21.20 4.62 15.80
C GLU A 92 19.82 4.50 15.14
N PRO A 93 19.05 3.42 15.36
CA PRO A 93 17.66 3.37 14.93
C PRO A 93 16.99 4.58 15.56
N SER A 94 16.86 5.68 14.79
CA SER A 94 16.78 6.98 15.43
C SER A 94 15.56 6.95 16.34
N ALA A 95 15.81 7.09 17.64
CA ALA A 95 14.78 7.18 18.66
C ALA A 95 13.79 8.32 18.35
N ARG A 96 13.99 9.11 17.29
CA ARG A 96 13.04 10.05 16.67
C ARG A 96 11.58 9.58 16.67
N ASN A 97 11.28 8.31 16.43
CA ASN A 97 9.88 7.85 16.52
C ASN A 97 9.40 7.67 17.96
N ALA A 98 10.26 7.22 18.88
CA ALA A 98 9.98 7.19 20.32
C ALA A 98 9.88 8.61 20.91
N GLN A 99 10.68 9.56 20.41
CA GLN A 99 10.70 10.98 20.76
C GLN A 99 9.51 11.78 20.19
N LYS A 100 8.79 11.24 19.19
CA LYS A 100 7.57 11.89 18.72
C LYS A 100 6.50 11.75 19.80
N ASN A 101 6.08 12.88 20.36
CA ASN A 101 4.97 12.96 21.31
C ASN A 101 3.60 12.82 20.63
N VAL A 102 3.56 12.38 19.37
CA VAL A 102 2.34 12.27 18.57
C VAL A 102 2.19 10.85 18.03
N ARG A 103 0.99 10.30 18.12
CA ARG A 103 0.59 9.01 17.53
C ARG A 103 -0.62 9.18 16.61
N LYS A 104 -0.73 8.30 15.62
CA LYS A 104 -1.92 8.22 14.76
C LYS A 104 -2.86 7.16 15.31
N VAL A 105 -4.11 7.53 15.54
CA VAL A 105 -5.18 6.61 15.94
C VAL A 105 -6.31 6.66 14.93
N GLU A 106 -7.06 5.57 14.84
CA GLU A 106 -8.26 5.47 14.00
C GLU A 106 -9.49 5.39 14.91
N ILE A 107 -10.44 6.31 14.71
CA ILE A 107 -11.65 6.41 15.52
C ILE A 107 -12.89 6.27 14.64
N GLY A 108 -13.91 5.58 15.14
CA GLY A 108 -15.18 5.39 14.46
C GLY A 108 -16.36 5.62 15.39
N TRP A 109 -17.51 6.00 14.82
CA TRP A 109 -18.74 6.20 15.56
C TRP A 109 -19.61 4.94 15.55
N MET A 110 -19.90 4.45 16.75
CA MET A 110 -20.88 3.40 17.01
C MET A 110 -22.12 4.02 17.65
N HIS A 111 -23.30 3.64 17.18
CA HIS A 111 -24.56 4.16 17.69
C HIS A 111 -25.46 2.99 18.13
N PHE A 112 -26.09 3.15 19.30
CA PHE A 112 -26.88 2.10 19.91
C PHE A 112 -28.28 2.03 19.29
N ARG A 113 -28.63 0.89 18.68
CA ARG A 113 -29.96 0.59 18.13
C ARG A 113 -30.30 -0.87 18.33
N GLU A 114 -31.56 -1.17 18.57
CA GLU A 114 -32.05 -2.56 18.65
C GLU A 114 -31.24 -3.42 19.64
N GLY A 115 -30.84 -2.83 20.78
CA GLY A 115 -30.10 -3.52 21.84
C GLY A 115 -28.60 -3.71 21.57
N LYS A 116 -28.02 -3.15 20.50
CA LYS A 116 -26.61 -3.33 20.13
C LYS A 116 -25.98 -2.05 19.58
N PHE A 117 -24.66 -1.96 19.71
CA PHE A 117 -23.87 -0.90 19.06
C PHE A 117 -23.59 -1.26 17.60
N LEU A 118 -24.02 -0.38 16.69
CA LEU A 118 -23.81 -0.53 15.25
C LEU A 118 -22.94 0.60 14.71
N GLN A 119 -21.98 0.27 13.86
CA GLN A 119 -21.14 1.27 13.22
C GLN A 119 -21.97 2.13 12.27
N VAL A 120 -21.89 3.45 12.42
CA VAL A 120 -22.54 4.39 11.51
C VAL A 120 -21.74 4.43 10.21
N ARG A 121 -22.40 4.24 9.07
CA ARG A 121 -21.75 4.23 7.74
C ARG A 121 -21.31 5.64 7.32
N THR A 122 -20.26 5.73 6.50
CA THR A 122 -19.73 7.00 5.95
C THR A 122 -20.79 7.85 5.27
N LYS A 123 -21.73 7.25 4.53
CA LYS A 123 -22.83 7.97 3.85
C LYS A 123 -23.74 8.74 4.83
N LYS A 124 -23.79 8.33 6.09
CA LYS A 124 -24.57 8.98 7.17
C LYS A 124 -23.69 9.85 8.08
N GLY A 125 -22.49 10.22 7.64
CA GLY A 125 -21.54 11.01 8.43
C GLY A 125 -20.65 10.21 9.38
N GLY A 126 -20.82 8.89 9.46
CA GLY A 126 -19.95 8.01 10.26
C GLY A 126 -18.67 7.56 9.54
N GLY A 127 -18.40 6.26 9.60
CA GLY A 127 -17.17 5.62 9.16
C GLY A 127 -16.05 5.77 10.19
N THR A 128 -14.82 5.45 9.79
CA THR A 128 -13.62 5.69 10.60
C THR A 128 -12.83 6.89 10.09
N ARG A 129 -12.06 7.52 10.97
CA ARG A 129 -11.17 8.66 10.67
C ARG A 129 -9.83 8.47 11.36
N LYS A 130 -8.75 8.79 10.65
CA LYS A 130 -7.39 8.78 11.22
C LYS A 130 -7.07 10.17 11.76
N ILE A 131 -6.75 10.26 13.04
CA ILE A 131 -6.36 11.50 13.72
C ILE A 131 -4.98 11.36 14.33
N SER A 132 -4.26 12.48 14.43
CA SER A 132 -2.99 12.55 15.15
C SER A 132 -3.24 13.15 16.53
N VAL A 133 -2.83 12.46 17.59
CA VAL A 133 -3.05 12.86 18.98
C VAL A 133 -1.76 12.78 19.78
N SER A 134 -1.68 13.52 20.89
CA SER A 134 -0.56 13.40 21.82
C SER A 134 -0.49 11.98 22.40
N LYS A 135 0.70 11.52 22.78
CA LYS A 135 0.86 10.28 23.54
C LYS A 135 0.21 10.35 24.92
N ASP A 136 0.17 11.55 25.50
CA ASP A 136 -0.45 11.83 26.80
C ASP A 136 -1.96 12.14 26.67
N CYS A 137 -2.51 12.01 25.46
CA CYS A 137 -3.91 12.31 25.20
C CYS A 137 -4.82 11.37 25.99
N THR A 138 -5.74 11.96 26.74
CA THR A 138 -6.66 11.24 27.64
C THR A 138 -7.90 10.75 26.89
N LYS A 139 -8.66 9.86 27.53
CA LYS A 139 -9.96 9.39 27.02
C LYS A 139 -10.92 10.57 26.77
N SER A 140 -11.01 11.50 27.72
CA SER A 140 -11.92 12.65 27.60
C SER A 140 -11.56 13.57 26.43
N GLU A 141 -10.27 13.82 26.20
CA GLU A 141 -9.79 14.60 25.05
C GLU A 141 -10.10 13.91 23.72
N LEU A 142 -9.96 12.58 23.66
CA LEU A 142 -10.32 11.79 22.49
C LEU A 142 -11.83 11.80 22.24
N ILE A 143 -12.66 11.72 23.29
CA ILE A 143 -14.12 11.89 23.17
C ILE A 143 -14.46 13.27 22.62
N ALA A 144 -13.81 14.34 23.12
CA ALA A 144 -14.03 15.69 22.60
C ALA A 144 -13.71 15.79 21.09
N LYS A 145 -12.54 15.28 20.69
CA LYS A 145 -12.18 15.19 19.26
C LYS A 145 -13.17 14.37 18.44
N ALA A 146 -13.71 13.29 19.00
CA ALA A 146 -14.72 12.46 18.34
C ALA A 146 -16.05 13.22 18.16
N LYS A 147 -16.48 13.98 19.18
CA LYS A 147 -17.67 14.82 19.12
C LYS A 147 -17.55 15.86 18.00
N ASP A 148 -16.41 16.55 17.91
CA ASP A 148 -16.17 17.52 16.83
C ASP A 148 -16.22 16.89 15.44
N LEU A 149 -15.75 15.64 15.31
CA LEU A 149 -15.72 14.91 14.03
C LEU A 149 -17.10 14.40 13.59
N PHE A 150 -17.89 13.87 14.52
CA PHE A 150 -19.13 13.15 14.20
C PHE A 150 -20.41 13.95 14.52
N PHE A 151 -20.31 15.01 15.34
CA PHE A 151 -21.37 15.94 15.72
C PHE A 151 -20.86 17.38 15.57
N PRO A 152 -20.52 17.83 14.34
CA PRO A 152 -20.03 19.18 14.11
C PRO A 152 -21.09 20.21 14.52
N GLY A 153 -20.72 21.15 15.39
CA GLY A 153 -21.68 22.09 15.98
C GLY A 153 -22.68 21.41 16.93
N GLU A 154 -22.24 20.36 17.62
CA GLU A 154 -23.00 19.59 18.63
C GLU A 154 -24.21 18.82 18.10
N LYS A 155 -24.42 18.76 16.79
CA LYS A 155 -25.56 18.10 16.17
C LYS A 155 -25.17 17.34 14.92
N ASN A 156 -25.91 16.28 14.62
CA ASN A 156 -25.87 15.62 13.31
C ASN A 156 -27.27 15.15 12.89
N ALA A 157 -27.34 14.27 11.88
CA ALA A 157 -28.60 13.72 11.38
C ALA A 157 -29.35 12.84 12.40
N GLU A 158 -28.68 12.36 13.44
CA GLU A 158 -29.26 11.49 14.48
C GLU A 158 -29.75 12.25 15.71
N GLY A 159 -29.30 13.49 15.93
CA GLY A 159 -29.75 14.32 17.06
C GLY A 159 -28.67 15.26 17.59
N SER A 160 -28.98 15.91 18.73
CA SER A 160 -27.99 16.68 19.49
C SER A 160 -27.11 15.73 20.30
N ILE A 161 -25.82 16.04 20.44
CA ILE A 161 -24.90 15.23 21.24
C ILE A 161 -25.33 15.16 22.72
N THR A 162 -26.06 16.17 23.20
CA THR A 162 -26.63 16.24 24.55
C THR A 162 -27.72 15.20 24.81
N ASP A 163 -28.32 14.66 23.75
CA ASP A 163 -29.40 13.67 23.84
C ASP A 163 -28.85 12.26 24.09
N PHE A 164 -27.52 12.09 24.06
CA PHE A 164 -26.86 10.80 24.13
C PHE A 164 -25.90 10.69 25.32
N ALA A 165 -25.86 9.49 25.93
CA ALA A 165 -24.71 9.08 26.73
C ALA A 165 -23.57 8.71 25.78
N VAL A 166 -22.38 9.27 26.02
CA VAL A 166 -21.20 9.09 25.16
C VAL A 166 -20.08 8.47 25.97
N ASP A 167 -19.53 7.39 25.44
CA ASP A 167 -18.35 6.72 25.98
C ASP A 167 -17.47 6.20 24.84
N MET A 168 -16.30 5.66 25.18
CA MET A 168 -15.32 5.12 24.24
C MET A 168 -14.90 3.71 24.63
N THR A 169 -14.86 2.85 23.63
CA THR A 169 -14.38 1.48 23.74
C THR A 169 -13.23 1.24 22.78
N ASP A 170 -12.48 0.16 22.98
CA ASP A 170 -11.57 -0.35 21.96
C ASP A 170 -12.33 -0.99 20.77
N PHE A 171 -11.59 -1.53 19.80
CA PHE A 171 -12.16 -2.18 18.62
C PHE A 171 -12.90 -3.49 18.93
N GLN A 172 -12.71 -4.07 20.12
CA GLN A 172 -13.42 -5.25 20.63
C GLN A 172 -14.60 -4.88 21.53
N GLN A 173 -14.90 -3.59 21.69
CA GLN A 173 -15.93 -3.05 22.57
C GLN A 173 -15.63 -3.20 24.07
N HIS A 174 -14.36 -3.37 24.45
CA HIS A 174 -13.97 -3.28 25.85
C HIS A 174 -13.90 -1.83 26.31
N SER A 175 -14.31 -1.58 27.56
CA SER A 175 -14.20 -0.26 28.17
C SER A 175 -12.74 0.19 28.20
N VAL A 176 -12.55 1.47 27.91
CA VAL A 176 -11.26 2.14 27.97
C VAL A 176 -11.13 2.87 29.28
N ASP A 177 -10.09 2.55 30.06
CA ASP A 177 -9.78 3.25 31.31
C ASP A 177 -9.02 4.56 31.05
N ASP A 178 -9.27 5.55 31.92
CA ASP A 178 -8.73 6.91 31.79
C ASP A 178 -7.20 6.98 31.91
N LYS A 179 -6.55 5.98 32.53
CA LYS A 179 -5.15 6.08 32.93
C LYS A 179 -4.14 5.42 31.99
N ASN A 180 -4.53 4.46 31.15
CA ASN A 180 -3.57 3.71 30.31
C ASN A 180 -4.23 3.05 29.09
N PHE A 181 -4.97 3.82 28.28
CA PHE A 181 -5.58 3.27 27.05
C PHE A 181 -4.54 2.79 26.02
N MET A 182 -3.29 3.24 26.11
CA MET A 182 -2.41 3.32 24.94
C MET A 182 -1.03 2.69 25.11
N ASP A 183 -0.85 1.87 26.15
CA ASP A 183 0.35 1.09 26.44
C ASP A 183 0.23 -0.40 25.98
N ARG A 184 -0.76 -0.72 25.14
CA ARG A 184 -0.94 -2.06 24.56
C ARG A 184 -0.55 -2.12 23.10
#